data_AF-A0A967MAV4-F1
#
_entry.id   AF-A0A967MAV4-F1
#
_cell.length_a   1.000
_cell.length_b   1.000
_cell.length_c   1.000
_cell.angle_alpha   90.00
_cell.angle_beta   90.00
_cell.angle_gamma   90.00
#
_symmetry.space_group_name_H-M   'P 1'
#
loop_
_entity.id
_entity.type
_entity.pdbx_description
1 polymer ?
#
loop_
_entity_poly.entity_id
_entity_poly.type
_entity_poly.pdbx_seq_one_letter_code
_entity_poly.pdbx_strand_id
1 'polypeptide(L)'
;KKDRCLPFAKGIECLVCEEHCPTGEKAIVMEEKDVLVDGEMRRLKFPKVIDKLCIGCGICETKCPVEGASAIRVINEGESRRKRQTLL
;
A
#
# COMPACT_ATOMS: atom_id res chain seq x y z
N LYS A 1 -0.64 2.73 5.34
CA LYS A 1 0.48 3.10 6.23
C LYS A 1 1.72 3.39 5.39
N LYS A 2 1.93 4.67 5.05
CA LYS A 2 3.02 5.10 4.17
C LYS A 2 4.39 4.82 4.79
N ASP A 3 4.51 4.93 6.10
CA ASP A 3 5.66 4.59 6.93
C ASP A 3 6.13 3.13 6.84
N ARG A 4 5.33 2.22 6.28
CA ARG A 4 5.68 0.80 6.09
C ARG A 4 5.78 0.37 4.64
N CYS A 5 5.17 1.11 3.73
CA CYS A 5 5.11 0.76 2.31
C CYS A 5 6.49 0.90 1.67
N LEU A 6 6.96 -0.12 0.95
CA LEU A 6 8.35 -0.16 0.43
C LEU A 6 8.72 1.10 -0.39
N PRO A 7 7.90 1.57 -1.36
CA PRO A 7 8.18 2.81 -2.08
C PRO A 7 8.25 4.04 -1.16
N PHE A 8 7.26 4.20 -0.26
CA PHE A 8 7.16 5.38 0.59
C PHE A 8 8.18 5.43 1.72
N ALA A 9 8.49 4.29 2.34
CA ALA A 9 9.31 4.20 3.55
C ALA A 9 10.78 3.92 3.26
N LYS A 10 11.08 3.22 2.17
CA LYS A 10 12.43 2.72 1.87
C LYS A 10 12.94 3.13 0.49
N GLY A 11 12.14 3.79 -0.34
CA GLY A 11 12.53 4.07 -1.73
C GLY A 11 12.77 2.80 -2.56
N ILE A 12 12.11 1.70 -2.20
CA ILE A 12 12.21 0.40 -2.89
C ILE A 12 10.96 0.20 -3.74
N GLU A 13 11.11 -0.13 -5.02
CA GLU A 13 9.99 -0.38 -5.92
C GLU A 13 9.15 -1.60 -5.47
N CYS A 14 7.82 -1.47 -5.55
CA CYS A 14 6.88 -2.54 -5.22
C CYS A 14 5.55 -2.30 -5.94
N LEU A 15 5.13 -3.26 -6.76
CA LEU A 15 3.91 -3.19 -7.58
C LEU A 15 2.81 -4.15 -7.08
N VAL A 16 3.09 -4.93 -6.04
CA VAL A 16 2.28 -6.08 -5.61
C VAL A 16 0.81 -5.76 -5.40
N CYS A 17 0.49 -4.57 -4.88
CA CYS A 17 -0.89 -4.15 -4.63
C CYS A 17 -1.70 -3.96 -5.93
N GLU A 18 -1.10 -3.37 -6.98
CA GLU A 18 -1.73 -3.23 -8.29
C GLU A 18 -1.86 -4.59 -8.99
N GLU A 19 -0.77 -5.36 -9.01
CA GLU A 19 -0.69 -6.66 -9.69
C GLU A 19 -1.80 -7.60 -9.22
N HIS A 20 -2.04 -7.64 -7.90
CA HIS A 20 -3.02 -8.52 -7.28
C HIS A 20 -4.41 -7.90 -7.11
N CYS A 21 -4.62 -6.64 -7.51
CA CYS A 21 -5.94 -6.04 -7.46
C CYS A 21 -6.87 -6.78 -8.45
N PRO A 22 -7.98 -7.40 -7.99
CA PRO A 22 -8.80 -8.28 -8.82
C PRO A 22 -9.84 -7.53 -9.65
N THR A 23 -9.95 -6.22 -9.49
CA THR A 23 -10.95 -5.41 -10.18
C THR A 23 -10.60 -5.27 -11.67
N GLY A 24 -11.62 -5.28 -12.53
CA GLY A 24 -11.43 -5.14 -13.97
C GLY A 24 -10.71 -3.83 -14.34
N GLU A 25 -11.27 -2.71 -13.88
CA GLU A 25 -10.51 -1.47 -13.74
C GLU A 25 -9.77 -1.48 -12.41
N LYS A 26 -8.44 -1.33 -12.44
CA LYS A 26 -7.60 -1.45 -11.23
C LYS A 26 -7.97 -0.40 -10.19
N ALA A 27 -8.33 -0.87 -8.99
CA ALA A 27 -8.60 0.01 -7.84
C ALA A 27 -7.32 0.51 -7.15
N ILE A 28 -6.16 -0.04 -7.52
CA ILE A 28 -4.85 0.43 -7.07
C ILE A 28 -4.02 0.65 -8.33
N VAL A 29 -3.58 1.88 -8.54
CA VAL A 29 -2.75 2.30 -9.69
C VAL A 29 -1.40 2.80 -9.22
N MET A 30 -0.43 2.88 -10.12
CA MET A 30 0.92 3.35 -9.81
C MET A 30 1.16 4.77 -10.37
N GLU A 31 1.53 5.69 -9.50
CA GLU A 31 1.97 7.04 -9.88
C GLU A 31 3.50 7.10 -9.89
N GLU A 32 4.10 7.56 -10.99
CA GLU A 32 5.54 7.81 -11.08
C GLU A 32 5.91 9.16 -10.49
N LYS A 33 6.96 9.18 -9.65
CA LYS A 33 7.50 10.39 -9.04
C LYS A 33 9.01 10.32 -8.99
N ASP A 34 9.66 11.45 -9.24
CA ASP A 34 11.09 11.61 -9.01
C ASP A 34 11.30 11.93 -7.52
N VAL A 35 12.09 11.11 -6.84
CA VAL A 35 12.34 11.21 -5.40
C VAL A 35 13.83 11.06 -5.09
N LEU A 36 14.29 11.71 -4.02
CA LEU A 36 15.65 11.56 -3.53
C LEU A 36 15.72 10.33 -2.61
N VAL A 37 16.51 9.33 -2.98
CA VAL A 37 16.77 8.11 -2.20
C VAL A 37 18.28 7.99 -2.01
N ASP A 38 18.72 7.98 -0.75
CA ASP A 38 20.15 7.88 -0.40
C ASP A 38 21.06 8.89 -1.12
N GLY A 39 20.55 10.11 -1.36
CA GLY A 39 21.28 11.18 -2.06
C GLY A 39 21.21 11.12 -3.59
N GLU A 40 20.52 10.14 -4.17
CA GLU A 40 20.34 9.99 -5.62
C GLU A 40 18.90 10.25 -6.03
N MET A 41 18.70 10.99 -7.13
CA MET A 41 17.38 11.15 -7.74
C MET A 41 16.98 9.87 -8.47
N ARG A 42 15.86 9.27 -8.06
CA ARG A 42 15.29 8.05 -8.67
C ARG A 42 13.84 8.28 -9.04
N ARG A 43 13.45 7.79 -10.21
CA ARG A 43 12.04 7.69 -10.61
C ARG A 43 11.44 6.42 -10.04
N LEU A 44 10.46 6.53 -9.14
CA LEU A 44 9.81 5.40 -8.49
C LEU A 44 8.30 5.43 -8.68
N LYS A 45 7.71 4.24 -8.66
CA LYS A 45 6.26 4.02 -8.70
C LYS A 45 5.67 3.92 -7.30
N PHE A 46 4.64 4.71 -7.04
CA PHE A 46 3.93 4.75 -5.76
C PHE A 46 2.47 4.30 -5.92
N PRO A 47 1.98 3.38 -5.08
CA PRO A 47 0.61 2.92 -5.18
C PRO A 47 -0.36 4.02 -4.70
N LYS A 48 -1.45 4.19 -5.45
CA LYS A 48 -2.58 5.04 -5.13
C LYS A 48 -3.88 4.25 -5.25
N VAL A 49 -4.69 4.30 -4.21
CA VAL A 49 -6.02 3.66 -4.21
C VAL A 49 -7.03 4.61 -4.85
N ILE A 50 -7.87 4.07 -5.72
CA ILE A 50 -9.04 4.73 -6.30
C ILE A 50 -10.26 4.16 -5.56
N ASP A 51 -10.69 4.84 -4.50
CA ASP A 51 -11.68 4.31 -3.55
C ASP A 51 -12.98 3.86 -4.23
N LYS A 52 -13.45 4.61 -5.24
CA LYS A 52 -14.66 4.27 -6.02
C LYS A 52 -14.60 2.94 -6.79
N LEU A 53 -13.41 2.40 -7.02
CA LEU A 53 -13.20 1.12 -7.71
C LEU A 53 -12.91 -0.01 -6.71
N CYS A 54 -12.58 0.31 -5.46
CA CYS A 54 -12.20 -0.67 -4.46
C CYS A 54 -13.42 -1.44 -3.96
N ILE A 55 -13.38 -2.77 -4.07
CA ILE A 55 -14.47 -3.66 -3.63
C ILE A 55 -14.25 -4.25 -2.23
N GLY A 56 -13.24 -3.78 -1.49
CA GLY A 56 -12.97 -4.25 -0.12
C GLY A 56 -12.44 -5.68 0.01
N CYS A 57 -11.91 -6.29 -1.07
CA CYS A 57 -11.51 -7.71 -1.09
C CYS A 57 -10.33 -8.10 -0.16
N GLY A 58 -9.54 -7.15 0.32
CA GLY A 58 -8.41 -7.42 1.23
C GLY A 58 -7.17 -8.09 0.61
N ILE A 59 -7.17 -8.45 -0.69
CA ILE A 59 -6.04 -9.15 -1.33
C ILE A 59 -4.74 -8.35 -1.23
N CYS A 60 -4.81 -7.02 -1.38
CA CYS A 60 -3.64 -6.14 -1.25
C CYS A 60 -3.03 -6.17 0.17
N GLU A 61 -3.81 -6.43 1.21
CA GLU A 61 -3.29 -6.65 2.57
C GLU A 61 -2.58 -8.00 2.66
N THR A 62 -3.26 -9.06 2.22
CA THR A 62 -2.79 -10.44 2.29
C THR A 62 -1.51 -10.67 1.49
N LYS A 63 -1.38 -10.01 0.34
CA LYS A 63 -0.21 -10.12 -0.53
C LYS A 63 0.88 -9.13 -0.21
N CYS A 64 0.67 -8.21 0.73
CA CYS A 64 1.67 -7.21 1.07
C CYS A 64 2.97 -7.89 1.51
N PRO A 65 4.12 -7.64 0.84
CA PRO A 65 5.37 -8.34 1.14
C PRO A 65 6.09 -7.78 2.38
N VAL A 66 5.49 -6.83 3.09
CA VAL A 66 6.09 -6.20 4.26
C VAL A 66 5.91 -7.10 5.47
N GLU A 67 7.02 -7.48 6.10
CA GLU A 67 7.03 -8.28 7.34
C GLU A 67 6.15 -7.70 8.45
N GLY A 68 5.41 -8.58 9.13
CA GLY A 68 4.46 -8.22 10.17
C GLY A 68 3.19 -7.56 9.63
N ALA A 69 2.86 -6.36 10.11
CA ALA A 69 1.66 -5.66 9.65
C ALA A 69 1.80 -5.17 8.20
N SER A 70 0.81 -5.46 7.37
CA SER A 70 0.70 -4.94 6.01
C SER A 70 0.82 -3.41 5.95
N ALA A 71 1.39 -2.92 4.85
CA ALA A 71 1.52 -1.48 4.60
C ALA A 71 0.21 -0.84 4.11
N ILE A 72 -0.73 -1.64 3.60
CA ILE A 72 -2.09 -1.22 3.22
C ILE A 72 -3.09 -1.97 4.10
N ARG A 73 -4.22 -1.32 4.41
CA ARG A 73 -5.32 -1.95 5.15
C ARG A 73 -6.67 -1.59 4.54
N VAL A 74 -7.56 -2.56 4.49
CA VAL A 74 -8.98 -2.41 4.16
C VAL A 74 -9.74 -2.39 5.48
N ILE A 75 -10.53 -1.35 5.66
CA ILE A 75 -11.38 -1.13 6.83
C ILE A 75 -12.77 -0.77 6.33
N ASN A 76 -13.79 -1.06 7.13
CA ASN A 76 -15.12 -0.54 6.81
C ASN A 76 -15.14 0.98 7.00
N GLU A 77 -15.92 1.67 6.18
CA GLU A 77 -16.12 3.11 6.33
C GLU A 77 -16.71 3.40 7.72
N GLY A 78 -16.11 4.33 8.46
CA GLY A 78 -16.51 4.68 9.83
C GLY A 78 -16.00 3.73 10.93
N GLU A 79 -15.25 2.68 10.60
CA GLU A 79 -14.72 1.76 11.60
C GLU A 79 -13.54 2.35 12.38
N SER A 80 -13.70 2.55 13.69
CA SER A 80 -12.60 2.86 14.61
C SER A 80 -12.24 1.63 15.44
N ARG A 81 -11.13 0.97 15.10
CA ARG A 81 -10.62 -0.16 15.91
C ARG A 81 -9.78 0.38 17.06
N ARG A 82 -10.11 -0.03 18.30
CA ARG A 82 -9.29 0.20 19.50
C ARG A 82 -7.86 -0.29 19.21
N LYS A 83 -6.82 0.48 19.55
CA LYS A 83 -5.43 0.03 19.41
C LYS A 83 -5.31 -1.36 20.05
N ARG A 84 -5.06 -2.39 19.25
CA ARG A 84 -4.81 -3.73 19.77
C ARG A 84 -3.54 -3.61 20.59
N GLN A 85 -3.69 -3.69 21.92
CA GLN A 85 -2.57 -3.68 22.85
C GLN A 85 -1.67 -4.83 22.45
N THR A 86 -0.45 -4.50 22.04
CA THR A 86 0.60 -5.50 21.78
C THR A 86 0.73 -6.30 23.08
N LEU A 87 0.21 -7.53 23.09
CA LEU A 87 0.60 -8.48 24.11
C LEU A 87 2.07 -8.77 23.85
N LEU A 88 2.86 -8.54 24.89
CA LEU A 88 4.31 -8.51 25.00
C LEU A 88 5.04 -9.54 24.13
#